data_AF-A0A8D0EX64-F1
#
_entry.id   AF-A0A8D0EX64-F1
#
_cell.length_a   1.000
_cell.length_b   1.000
_cell.length_c   1.000
_cell.angle_alpha   90.00
_cell.angle_beta   90.00
_cell.angle_gamma   90.00
#
_symmetry.space_group_name_H-M   'P 1'
#
loop_
_entity.id
_entity.type
_entity.pdbx_description
1 polymer ?
#
loop_
_entity_poly.entity_id
_entity_poly.type
_entity_poly.pdbx_seq_one_letter_code
_entity_poly.pdbx_strand_id
1 'polypeptide(L)'
;MTSATKVYYSQTTQTDSRPLIGAGLRRRRVMTKDGRSNVRMEHIADKRFLYLKDLWTTFIDMQWRYKLVLFSATFAGTWFAFGVIWYLVAVVHGDLLEFDPPANHTPCVMQVHTLTGAFLFSLESQTTIGYGFRYISEECPLAIVLLITQLVLTTIMEIFIT
;
A
#
# COMPACT_ATOMS: atom_id res chain seq x y z
N MET A 1 -2.19 -22.37 27.29
CA MET A 1 -1.72 -23.56 26.55
C MET A 1 -2.90 -24.16 25.80
N THR A 2 -3.05 -23.85 24.52
CA THR A 2 -3.92 -24.64 23.62
C THR A 2 -3.23 -24.71 22.27
N SER A 3 -2.51 -25.81 22.08
CA SER A 3 -1.79 -26.14 20.84
C SER A 3 -2.82 -26.37 19.74
N ALA A 4 -2.92 -25.42 18.80
CA ALA A 4 -3.70 -25.60 17.59
C ALA A 4 -2.95 -26.59 16.68
N THR A 5 -3.30 -27.87 16.77
CA THR A 5 -2.79 -28.90 15.89
C THR A 5 -3.19 -28.55 14.44
N LYS A 6 -2.23 -28.13 13.62
CA LYS A 6 -2.41 -28.04 12.17
C LYS A 6 -2.61 -29.45 11.63
N VAL A 7 -3.85 -29.88 11.48
CA VAL A 7 -4.19 -31.12 10.80
C VAL A 7 -4.14 -30.86 9.30
N TYR A 8 -3.08 -31.36 8.65
CA TYR A 8 -2.95 -31.33 7.19
C TYR A 8 -3.82 -32.43 6.59
N TYR A 9 -5.02 -32.08 6.12
CA TYR A 9 -5.83 -33.01 5.33
C TYR A 9 -5.29 -33.09 3.90
N SER A 10 -4.68 -34.22 3.53
CA SER A 10 -4.50 -34.59 2.13
C SER A 10 -5.84 -35.09 1.58
N GLN A 11 -6.66 -34.20 1.03
CA GLN A 11 -7.93 -34.60 0.44
C GLN A 11 -7.68 -35.22 -0.94
N THR A 12 -7.44 -36.53 -0.98
CA THR A 12 -7.97 -37.34 -2.08
C THR A 12 -9.48 -37.23 -1.98
N THR A 13 -10.10 -36.48 -2.88
CA THR A 13 -11.55 -36.36 -3.04
C THR A 13 -12.16 -37.76 -3.11
N GLN A 14 -12.75 -38.20 -1.99
CA GLN A 14 -13.53 -39.42 -1.86
C GLN A 14 -15.00 -39.01 -1.75
N THR A 15 -15.52 -38.43 -2.83
CA THR A 15 -16.96 -38.19 -3.04
C THR A 15 -17.26 -38.34 -4.52
N ASP A 16 -17.25 -39.58 -5.01
CA ASP A 16 -18.37 -40.06 -5.84
C ASP A 16 -18.35 -41.59 -5.88
N SER A 17 -19.40 -42.19 -5.34
CA SER A 17 -19.61 -43.63 -5.29
C SER A 17 -20.13 -44.10 -6.64
N ARG A 18 -19.23 -44.48 -7.56
CA ARG A 18 -19.59 -45.32 -8.72
C ARG A 18 -18.51 -46.39 -8.96
N PRO A 19 -18.79 -47.68 -8.70
CA PRO A 19 -17.97 -48.73 -9.28
C PRO A 19 -18.43 -48.95 -10.73
N LEU A 20 -17.49 -49.16 -11.65
CA LEU A 20 -17.51 -50.19 -12.70
C LEU A 20 -16.50 -49.87 -13.82
N ILE A 21 -15.42 -50.66 -13.83
CA ILE A 21 -14.68 -51.18 -15.00
C ILE A 21 -13.86 -50.18 -15.85
N GLY A 22 -12.53 -50.38 -15.86
CA GLY A 22 -11.66 -50.01 -17.00
C GLY A 22 -10.41 -49.18 -16.67
N ALA A 23 -9.23 -49.80 -16.82
CA ALA A 23 -7.88 -49.26 -16.65
C ALA A 23 -7.48 -48.87 -15.21
N GLY A 24 -6.38 -49.46 -14.71
CA GLY A 24 -5.91 -49.29 -13.34
C GLY A 24 -5.94 -47.83 -12.87
N LEU A 25 -6.66 -47.57 -11.77
CA LEU A 25 -6.71 -46.28 -11.10
C LEU A 25 -5.28 -45.83 -10.76
N ARG A 26 -4.67 -45.02 -11.64
CA ARG A 26 -3.41 -44.34 -11.36
C ARG A 26 -3.64 -43.46 -10.15
N ARG A 27 -3.17 -43.91 -8.98
CA ARG A 27 -3.22 -43.16 -7.72
C ARG A 27 -2.67 -41.75 -7.98
N ARG A 28 -3.49 -40.73 -7.75
CA ARG A 28 -3.11 -39.33 -7.98
C ARG A 28 -1.90 -39.01 -7.10
N ARG A 29 -0.81 -38.55 -7.70
CA ARG A 29 0.45 -38.28 -7.00
C ARG A 29 0.33 -37.00 -6.18
N VAL A 30 0.81 -37.03 -4.93
CA VAL A 30 0.81 -35.89 -3.99
C VAL A 30 1.63 -34.70 -4.50
N MET A 31 2.69 -34.95 -5.28
CA MET A 31 3.60 -33.92 -5.80
C MET A 31 3.90 -34.15 -7.28
N THR A 32 3.94 -33.10 -8.10
CA THR A 32 4.33 -33.22 -9.52
C THR A 32 5.83 -33.46 -9.67
N LYS A 33 6.28 -33.92 -10.85
CA LYS A 33 7.73 -34.04 -11.12
C LYS A 33 8.44 -32.67 -11.08
N ASP A 34 7.70 -31.60 -11.32
CA ASP A 34 8.17 -30.20 -11.24
C ASP A 34 8.17 -29.64 -9.80
N GLY A 35 7.91 -30.48 -8.79
CA GLY A 35 7.95 -30.09 -7.38
C GLY A 35 6.72 -29.32 -6.89
N ARG A 36 5.63 -29.23 -7.65
CA ARG A 36 4.39 -28.59 -7.19
C ARG A 36 3.57 -29.55 -6.34
N SER A 37 3.06 -29.09 -5.20
CA SER A 37 2.12 -29.87 -4.38
C SER A 37 0.74 -29.91 -5.04
N ASN A 38 0.15 -31.11 -5.15
CA ASN A 38 -1.22 -31.31 -5.61
C ASN A 38 -2.23 -31.33 -4.45
N VAL A 39 -1.82 -30.90 -3.25
CA VAL A 39 -2.68 -30.80 -2.07
C VAL A 39 -3.34 -29.42 -2.04
N ARG A 40 -4.67 -29.40 -2.13
CA ARG A 40 -5.47 -28.18 -1.98
C ARG A 40 -6.05 -28.15 -0.56
N MET A 41 -5.82 -27.07 0.17
CA MET A 41 -6.45 -26.88 1.48
C MET A 41 -7.83 -26.25 1.32
N GLU A 42 -8.87 -27.05 1.52
CA GLU A 42 -10.26 -26.59 1.61
C GLU A 42 -10.63 -26.40 3.10
N HIS A 43 -11.53 -25.46 3.42
CA HIS A 43 -11.97 -25.13 4.80
C HIS A 43 -10.91 -24.63 5.80
N ILE A 44 -10.13 -23.60 5.44
CA ILE A 44 -9.47 -22.78 6.47
C ILE A 44 -10.43 -21.62 6.77
N ALA A 45 -10.98 -21.60 7.99
CA ALA A 45 -11.69 -20.42 8.50
C ALA A 45 -10.69 -19.25 8.57
N ASP A 46 -11.12 -18.06 8.13
CA ASP A 46 -10.32 -16.83 8.16
C ASP A 46 -8.99 -16.82 7.38
N LYS A 47 -8.94 -17.47 6.20
CA LYS A 47 -7.78 -17.38 5.27
C LYS A 47 -7.28 -15.94 5.07
N ARG A 48 -8.20 -14.98 4.86
CA ARG A 48 -7.85 -13.57 4.62
C ARG A 48 -7.13 -12.94 5.82
N PHE A 49 -7.60 -13.21 7.04
CA PHE A 49 -6.98 -12.68 8.25
C PHE A 49 -5.60 -13.33 8.51
N LEU A 50 -5.46 -14.63 8.23
CA LEU A 50 -4.16 -15.32 8.28
C LEU A 50 -3.16 -14.72 7.28
N TYR A 51 -3.59 -14.41 6.05
CA TYR A 51 -2.72 -13.74 5.06
C TYR A 51 -2.37 -12.30 5.47
N LEU A 52 -3.29 -11.56 6.09
CA LEU A 52 -3.01 -10.20 6.59
C LEU A 52 -2.09 -10.19 7.81
N LYS A 53 -2.16 -11.21 8.68
CA LYS A 53 -1.25 -11.36 9.81
C LYS A 53 0.19 -11.64 9.35
N ASP A 54 0.35 -12.27 8.19
CA ASP A 54 1.64 -12.57 7.57
C ASP A 54 1.83 -11.78 6.26
N LEU A 55 1.70 -10.45 6.37
CA LEU A 55 1.82 -9.50 5.27
C LEU A 55 3.18 -9.59 4.55
N TRP A 56 4.26 -9.85 5.30
CA TRP A 56 5.61 -9.92 4.75
C TRP A 56 5.81 -11.10 3.80
N THR A 57 5.47 -12.33 4.22
CA THR A 57 5.58 -13.50 3.33
C THR A 57 4.58 -13.42 2.20
N THR A 58 3.37 -12.92 2.44
CA THR A 58 2.36 -12.72 1.39
C THR A 58 2.86 -11.74 0.31
N PHE A 59 3.53 -10.65 0.71
CA PHE A 59 4.13 -9.70 -0.23
C PHE A 59 5.27 -10.32 -1.05
N ILE A 60 6.12 -11.13 -0.41
CA ILE A 60 7.23 -11.83 -1.10
C ILE A 60 6.73 -12.90 -2.07
N ASP A 61 5.68 -13.65 -1.72
CA ASP A 61 5.14 -14.77 -2.52
C ASP A 61 4.18 -14.31 -3.64
N MET A 62 3.78 -13.04 -3.64
CA MET A 62 2.90 -12.46 -4.67
C MET A 62 3.56 -12.46 -6.06
N GLN A 63 2.78 -12.56 -7.15
CA GLN A 63 3.33 -12.41 -8.50
C GLN A 63 3.86 -10.98 -8.72
N TRP A 64 4.96 -10.84 -9.47
CA TRP A 64 5.61 -9.55 -9.75
C TRP A 64 4.67 -8.46 -10.28
N ARG A 65 3.67 -8.82 -11.11
CA ARG A 65 2.67 -7.87 -11.63
C ARG A 65 1.92 -7.17 -10.51
N TYR A 66 1.50 -7.92 -9.47
CA TYR A 66 0.79 -7.36 -8.33
C TYR A 66 1.71 -6.61 -7.38
N LYS A 67 2.98 -7.02 -7.25
CA LYS A 67 3.98 -6.28 -6.47
C LYS A 67 4.18 -4.86 -7.02
N LEU A 68 4.35 -4.73 -8.34
CA LEU A 68 4.53 -3.43 -8.99
C LEU A 68 3.31 -2.51 -8.83
N VAL A 69 2.10 -3.06 -8.96
CA VAL A 69 0.86 -2.29 -8.77
C VAL A 69 0.70 -1.86 -7.32
N LEU A 70 0.97 -2.75 -6.36
CA LEU A 70 0.88 -2.40 -4.94
C LEU A 70 1.90 -1.32 -4.56
N PHE A 71 3.11 -1.43 -5.09
CA PHE A 71 4.17 -0.44 -4.90
C PHE A 71 3.76 0.94 -5.42
N SER A 72 3.35 1.03 -6.68
CA SER A 72 2.94 2.30 -7.28
C SER A 72 1.71 2.90 -6.58
N ALA A 73 0.75 2.06 -6.17
CA ALA A 73 -0.41 2.49 -5.41
C ALA A 73 -0.03 3.05 -4.04
N THR A 74 0.95 2.47 -3.34
CA THR A 74 1.44 3.00 -2.05
C THR A 74 2.07 4.38 -2.23
N PHE A 75 2.93 4.59 -3.22
CA PHE A 75 3.51 5.91 -3.50
C PHE A 75 2.44 6.94 -3.86
N ALA A 76 1.57 6.62 -4.82
CA ALA A 76 0.47 7.50 -5.20
C ALA A 76 -0.44 7.82 -4.01
N GLY A 77 -0.73 6.83 -3.18
CA GLY A 77 -1.50 6.98 -1.95
C GLY A 77 -0.83 7.90 -0.94
N THR A 78 0.50 7.79 -0.75
CA THR A 78 1.25 8.67 0.16
C THR A 78 1.27 10.11 -0.34
N TRP A 79 1.51 10.35 -1.63
CA TRP A 79 1.44 11.68 -2.23
C TRP A 79 0.06 12.30 -2.08
N PHE A 80 -1.00 11.50 -2.25
CA PHE A 80 -2.36 11.96 -2.07
C PHE A 80 -2.68 12.28 -0.61
N ALA A 81 -2.30 11.40 0.33
CA ALA A 81 -2.53 11.61 1.76
C ALA A 81 -1.84 12.88 2.26
N PHE A 82 -0.56 13.07 1.96
CA PHE A 82 0.16 14.29 2.30
C PHE A 82 -0.37 15.52 1.55
N GLY A 83 -0.79 15.37 0.28
CA GLY A 83 -1.47 16.41 -0.48
C GLY A 83 -2.75 16.89 0.19
N VAL A 84 -3.54 15.99 0.78
CA VAL A 84 -4.73 16.35 1.57
C VAL A 84 -4.32 17.10 2.85
N ILE A 85 -3.27 16.67 3.56
CA ILE A 85 -2.82 17.38 4.76
C ILE A 85 -2.31 18.78 4.42
N TRP A 86 -1.54 18.94 3.33
CA TRP A 86 -1.10 20.24 2.82
C TRP A 86 -2.28 21.15 2.46
N TYR A 87 -3.29 20.58 1.80
CA TYR A 87 -4.53 21.31 1.49
C TYR A 87 -5.25 21.76 2.77
N LEU A 88 -5.33 20.90 3.79
CA LEU A 88 -5.92 21.24 5.08
C LEU A 88 -5.14 22.34 5.80
N VAL A 89 -3.81 22.33 5.75
CA VAL A 89 -2.97 23.41 6.32
C VAL A 89 -3.31 24.74 5.65
N ALA A 90 -3.39 24.76 4.32
CA ALA A 90 -3.74 25.97 3.57
C ALA A 90 -5.18 26.44 3.87
N VAL A 91 -6.13 25.53 4.06
CA VAL A 91 -7.51 25.86 4.47
C VAL A 91 -7.56 26.43 5.89
N VAL A 92 -6.87 25.82 6.85
CA VAL A 92 -6.84 26.26 8.25
C VAL A 92 -6.13 27.61 8.39
N HIS A 93 -5.10 27.86 7.60
CA HIS A 93 -4.40 29.15 7.57
C HIS A 93 -5.22 30.26 6.88
N GLY A 94 -6.18 29.89 6.03
CA GLY A 94 -7.01 30.85 5.28
C GLY A 94 -6.52 31.15 3.86
N ASP A 95 -5.44 30.51 3.41
CA ASP A 95 -4.77 30.74 2.12
C ASP A 95 -5.66 30.50 0.90
N LEU A 96 -6.76 29.75 1.07
CA LEU A 96 -7.72 29.44 0.00
C LEU A 96 -8.95 30.36 -0.04
N LEU A 97 -9.22 31.09 1.03
CA LEU A 97 -10.49 31.80 1.22
C LEU A 97 -10.40 33.29 0.85
N GLU A 98 -9.20 33.83 0.65
CA GLU A 98 -8.98 35.24 0.34
C GLU A 98 -8.85 35.45 -1.18
N PHE A 99 -9.92 35.95 -1.80
CA PHE A 99 -9.94 36.41 -3.20
C PHE A 99 -9.18 37.73 -3.39
N ASP A 100 -9.01 38.51 -2.32
CA ASP A 100 -8.18 39.72 -2.23
C ASP A 100 -7.35 39.63 -0.94
N PRO A 101 -6.23 38.90 -0.93
CA PRO A 101 -5.38 38.82 0.25
C PRO A 101 -4.85 40.24 0.56
N PRO A 102 -4.88 40.68 1.83
CA PRO A 102 -4.23 41.93 2.20
C PRO A 102 -2.74 41.84 1.85
N ALA A 103 -2.10 42.96 1.51
CA ALA A 103 -0.69 42.99 1.07
C ALA A 103 0.33 42.38 2.06
N ASN A 104 -0.10 42.08 3.28
CA ASN A 104 0.69 41.47 4.35
C ASN A 104 0.35 39.99 4.61
N HIS A 105 -0.53 39.35 3.82
CA HIS A 105 -0.83 37.92 3.96
C HIS A 105 0.11 37.08 3.08
N THR A 106 1.04 36.40 3.73
CA THR A 106 1.99 35.47 3.11
C THR A 106 1.50 34.04 3.38
N PRO A 107 1.14 33.27 2.33
CA PRO A 107 0.60 31.93 2.52
C PRO A 107 1.67 30.96 3.00
N CYS A 108 1.29 29.88 3.69
CA CYS A 108 2.24 28.87 4.18
C CYS A 108 2.99 28.18 3.04
N VAL A 109 2.28 27.97 1.91
CA VAL A 109 2.85 27.41 0.68
C VAL A 109 2.38 28.22 -0.50
N MET A 110 3.34 28.75 -1.26
CA MET A 110 3.05 29.56 -2.44
C MET A 110 2.44 28.72 -3.56
N GLN A 111 1.46 29.30 -4.27
CA GLN A 111 0.84 28.70 -5.46
C GLN A 111 0.05 27.39 -5.19
N VAL A 112 -0.49 27.23 -3.98
CA VAL A 112 -1.39 26.11 -3.61
C VAL A 112 -2.83 26.62 -3.44
N HIS A 113 -3.53 26.76 -4.58
CA HIS A 113 -4.93 27.24 -4.59
C HIS A 113 -5.98 26.12 -4.66
N THR A 114 -5.57 24.90 -5.00
CA THR A 114 -6.48 23.76 -5.22
C THR A 114 -5.90 22.48 -4.63
N LEU A 115 -6.76 21.47 -4.42
CA LEU A 115 -6.33 20.14 -3.98
C LEU A 115 -5.29 19.54 -4.94
N THR A 116 -5.45 19.75 -6.24
CA THR A 116 -4.47 19.31 -7.25
C THR A 116 -3.14 20.03 -7.08
N GLY A 117 -3.15 21.33 -6.77
CA GLY A 117 -1.93 22.09 -6.44
C GLY A 117 -1.21 21.55 -5.21
N ALA A 118 -1.96 21.22 -4.16
CA ALA A 118 -1.42 20.61 -2.94
C ALA A 118 -0.87 19.19 -3.18
N PHE A 119 -1.56 18.40 -3.99
CA PHE A 119 -1.08 17.08 -4.42
C PHE A 119 0.23 17.17 -5.19
N LEU A 120 0.34 18.10 -6.15
CA LEU A 120 1.57 18.30 -6.90
C LEU A 120 2.71 18.74 -5.98
N PHE A 121 2.46 19.67 -5.06
CA PHE A 121 3.46 20.07 -4.06
C PHE A 121 3.92 18.89 -3.19
N SER A 122 2.98 18.06 -2.74
CA SER A 122 3.30 16.85 -1.98
C SER A 122 4.15 15.88 -2.79
N LEU A 123 3.80 15.62 -4.05
CA LEU A 123 4.57 14.76 -4.95
C LEU A 123 5.98 15.32 -5.15
N GLU A 124 6.09 16.60 -5.49
CA GLU A 124 7.36 17.30 -5.74
C GLU A 124 8.28 17.26 -4.52
N SER A 125 7.72 17.45 -3.32
CA SER A 125 8.46 17.43 -2.06
C SER A 125 8.90 16.02 -1.68
N GLN A 126 8.01 15.02 -1.83
CA GLN A 126 8.31 13.63 -1.47
C GLN A 126 9.34 13.01 -2.39
N THR A 127 9.26 13.32 -3.69
CA THR A 127 10.21 12.81 -4.69
C THR A 127 11.47 13.66 -4.80
N THR A 128 11.55 14.76 -4.02
CA THR A 128 12.65 15.73 -4.02
C THR A 128 12.93 16.36 -5.39
N ILE A 129 11.94 16.38 -6.29
CA ILE A 129 12.05 17.03 -7.60
C ILE A 129 12.14 18.55 -7.43
N GLY A 130 11.26 19.11 -6.59
CA GLY A 130 11.26 20.53 -6.21
C GLY A 130 11.37 21.51 -7.39
N TYR A 131 10.37 21.59 -8.26
CA TYR A 131 10.41 22.47 -9.43
C TYR A 131 10.57 23.97 -9.08
N GLY A 132 10.27 24.36 -7.84
CA GLY A 132 10.45 25.72 -7.34
C GLY A 132 9.30 26.68 -7.64
N PHE A 133 8.31 26.26 -8.45
CA PHE A 133 7.09 27.04 -8.67
C PHE A 133 6.18 27.08 -7.42
N ARG A 134 6.20 25.99 -6.64
CA ARG A 134 5.52 25.87 -5.34
C ARG A 134 6.60 25.71 -4.28
N TYR A 135 6.61 26.60 -3.30
CA TYR A 135 7.62 26.59 -2.25
C TYR A 135 7.00 27.02 -0.92
N ILE A 136 7.62 26.55 0.15
CA ILE A 136 7.21 26.82 1.52
C ILE A 136 7.70 28.21 1.95
N SER A 137 6.88 28.93 2.71
CA SER A 137 7.26 30.19 3.36
C SER A 137 7.66 29.96 4.82
N GLU A 138 8.37 30.93 5.39
CA GLU A 138 8.80 30.93 6.80
C GLU A 138 7.70 31.30 7.81
N GLU A 139 6.51 31.69 7.34
CA GLU A 139 5.41 32.17 8.18
C GLU A 139 4.83 31.07 9.07
N CYS A 140 4.77 29.84 8.54
CA CYS A 140 4.08 28.74 9.17
C CYS A 140 5.08 27.68 9.67
N PRO A 141 5.44 27.66 10.96
CA PRO A 141 6.34 26.63 11.51
C PRO A 141 5.73 25.22 11.39
N LEU A 142 4.40 25.12 11.40
CA LEU A 142 3.68 23.87 11.18
C LEU A 142 4.00 23.26 9.81
N ALA A 143 4.09 24.09 8.77
CA ALA A 143 4.42 23.65 7.42
C ALA A 143 5.83 23.05 7.37
N ILE A 144 6.80 23.68 8.06
CA ILE A 144 8.19 23.21 8.12
C ILE A 144 8.27 21.84 8.81
N VAL A 145 7.61 21.69 9.96
CA VAL A 145 7.55 20.41 10.69
C VAL A 145 6.90 19.31 9.85
N LEU A 146 5.84 19.66 9.11
CA LEU A 146 5.15 18.73 8.23
C LEU A 146 6.06 18.28 7.07
N LEU A 147 6.80 19.20 6.46
CA LEU A 147 7.77 18.88 5.42
C LEU A 147 8.87 17.94 5.93
N ILE A 148 9.43 18.22 7.13
CA ILE A 148 10.42 17.34 7.75
C ILE A 148 9.85 15.94 8.00
N THR A 149 8.62 15.87 8.52
CA THR A 149 7.93 14.60 8.78
C THR A 149 7.71 13.82 7.48
N GLN A 150 7.33 14.50 6.40
CA GLN A 150 7.16 13.91 5.08
C GLN A 150 8.47 13.32 4.54
N LEU A 151 9.59 14.03 4.67
CA LEU A 151 10.90 13.56 4.23
C LEU A 151 11.38 12.34 5.04
N VAL A 152 11.20 12.35 6.37
CA VAL A 152 11.55 11.20 7.23
C VAL A 152 10.74 9.97 6.88
N LEU A 153 9.43 10.11 6.65
CA LEU A 153 8.59 8.97 6.25
C LEU A 153 8.96 8.45 4.86
N THR A 154 9.38 9.34 3.96
CA THR A 154 9.85 8.96 2.63
C THR A 154 11.09 8.10 2.70
N THR A 155 12.11 8.51 3.46
CA THR A 155 13.35 7.76 3.59
C THR A 155 13.12 6.39 4.24
N ILE A 156 12.23 6.31 5.24
CA ILE A 156 11.81 5.04 5.83
C ILE A 156 11.17 4.13 4.77
N MET A 157 10.23 4.65 3.97
CA MET A 157 9.59 3.87 2.91
C MET A 157 10.60 3.38 1.87
N GLU A 158 11.54 4.24 1.44
CA GLU A 158 12.58 3.91 0.48
C GLU A 158 13.50 2.78 0.97
N ILE A 159 13.83 2.74 2.27
CA ILE A 159 14.62 1.66 2.87
C ILE A 159 13.88 0.32 2.83
N PHE A 160 12.56 0.29 3.03
CA PHE A 160 11.79 -0.97 2.94
C PHE A 160 11.68 -1.50 1.50
N ILE A 161 11.87 -0.61 0.54
CA ILE A 161 11.69 -0.86 -0.87
C ILE A 161 12.97 -1.35 -1.54
N THR A 162 14.10 -0.79 -1.14
CA THR A 162 15.44 -1.03 -1.70
C THR A 162 16.06 -2.28 -1.10
#